data_AF-A0A947HSL3-F1
#
_entry.id   AF-A0A947HSL3-F1
#
_cell.length_a   1.000
_cell.length_b   1.000
_cell.length_c   1.000
_cell.angle_alpha   90.00
_cell.angle_beta   90.00
_cell.angle_gamma   90.00
#
_symmetry.space_group_name_H-M   'P 1'
#
loop_
_entity.id
_entity.type
_entity.pdbx_description
1 polymer ?
#
loop_
_entity_poly.entity_id
_entity_poly.type
_entity_poly.pdbx_seq_one_letter_code
_entity_poly.pdbx_strand_id
1 'polypeptide(L)'
;MKPFKSILSGLSVRASSGDLEIRVLAPQSDTRRVVPGSVFVAVKDAYHDGPKWVADAIEKGAAALILGEAPETELPVPWVVVPHPGHALAVASANFHGNPTRKLDLIGITGTSGKTTTAALIHAILTTAGRNAGLFGTTVGAEFAGKAVKTGLTTPESPELQAILADWHARGCDTATMEVSSHGIA
;
A
#
# COMPACT_ATOMS: atom_id res chain seq x y z
N MET A 1 -13.53 6.86 -2.35
CA MET A 1 -13.97 5.64 -3.06
C MET A 1 -13.65 5.74 -4.54
N LYS A 2 -13.30 4.62 -5.20
CA LYS A 2 -13.07 4.51 -6.64
C LYS A 2 -13.74 3.25 -7.21
N PRO A 3 -14.05 3.17 -8.53
CA PRO A 3 -14.52 1.93 -9.13
C PRO A 3 -13.50 0.80 -8.95
N PHE A 4 -13.94 -0.41 -8.61
CA PHE A 4 -13.04 -1.54 -8.35
C PHE A 4 -12.15 -1.85 -9.56
N LYS A 5 -12.73 -1.85 -10.76
CA LYS A 5 -11.99 -2.00 -12.03
C LYS A 5 -10.86 -0.99 -12.20
N SER A 6 -11.04 0.26 -11.74
CA SER A 6 -10.02 1.30 -11.89
C SER A 6 -8.74 1.01 -11.09
N ILE A 7 -8.86 0.37 -9.92
CA ILE A 7 -7.70 0.03 -9.10
C ILE A 7 -6.97 -1.22 -9.62
N LEU A 8 -7.63 -2.02 -10.46
CA LEU A 8 -7.05 -3.20 -11.11
C LEU A 8 -6.22 -2.87 -12.36
N SER A 9 -6.16 -1.60 -12.77
CA SER A 9 -5.42 -1.18 -13.96
C SER A 9 -3.94 -1.61 -13.91
N GLY A 10 -3.48 -2.31 -14.94
CA GLY A 10 -2.10 -2.83 -15.03
C GLY A 10 -1.87 -4.17 -14.34
N LEU A 11 -2.92 -4.81 -13.80
CA LEU A 11 -2.86 -6.17 -13.27
C LEU A 11 -3.36 -7.21 -14.28
N SER A 12 -2.68 -8.36 -14.31
CA SER A 12 -3.12 -9.53 -15.06
C SER A 12 -4.22 -10.27 -14.30
N VAL A 13 -5.48 -10.03 -14.66
CA VAL A 13 -6.65 -10.73 -14.10
C VAL A 13 -6.85 -12.05 -14.85
N ARG A 14 -6.78 -13.17 -14.13
CA ARG A 14 -6.98 -14.53 -14.66
C ARG A 14 -8.44 -14.95 -14.70
N ALA A 15 -9.20 -14.52 -13.70
CA ALA A 15 -10.63 -14.78 -13.57
C ALA A 15 -11.28 -13.67 -12.75
N SER A 16 -12.59 -13.49 -12.91
CA SER A 16 -13.36 -12.53 -12.15
C SER A 16 -14.81 -13.00 -12.01
N SER A 17 -15.47 -12.57 -10.94
CA SER A 17 -16.91 -12.73 -10.76
C SER A 17 -17.52 -11.48 -10.11
N GLY A 18 -18.81 -11.24 -10.37
CA GLY A 18 -19.55 -10.09 -9.88
C GLY A 18 -19.31 -8.79 -10.67
N ASP A 19 -19.89 -7.69 -10.17
CA ASP A 19 -19.77 -6.37 -10.76
C ASP A 19 -18.45 -5.69 -10.36
N LEU A 20 -17.61 -5.37 -11.35
CA LEU A 20 -16.33 -4.68 -11.13
C LEU A 20 -16.45 -3.15 -11.16
N GLU A 21 -17.61 -2.58 -11.49
CA GLU A 21 -17.83 -1.14 -11.49
C GLU A 21 -18.25 -0.60 -10.11
N ILE A 22 -18.45 -1.49 -9.12
CA ILE A 22 -18.76 -1.10 -7.74
C ILE A 22 -17.71 -0.15 -7.18
N ARG A 23 -18.15 0.74 -6.30
CA ARG A 23 -17.27 1.71 -5.65
C ARG A 23 -16.69 1.12 -4.37
N VAL A 24 -15.37 1.10 -4.29
CA VAL A 24 -14.61 0.52 -3.17
C VAL A 24 -13.76 1.57 -2.47
N LEU A 25 -13.41 1.29 -1.22
CA LEU A 25 -12.39 1.97 -0.42
C LEU A 25 -11.01 1.36 -0.69
N ALA A 26 -10.01 1.81 0.08
CA ALA A 26 -8.62 1.42 -0.12
C ALA A 26 -8.43 -0.10 0.07
N PRO A 27 -7.51 -0.73 -0.69
CA PRO A 27 -7.10 -2.11 -0.49
C PRO A 27 -6.50 -2.35 0.90
N GLN A 28 -6.75 -3.52 1.48
CA GLN A 28 -6.18 -3.99 2.75
C GLN A 28 -5.77 -5.46 2.63
N SER A 29 -4.63 -5.82 3.22
CA SER A 29 -4.15 -7.20 3.41
C SER A 29 -4.43 -7.73 4.82
N ASP A 30 -4.71 -6.84 5.78
CA ASP A 30 -4.99 -7.17 7.17
C ASP A 30 -6.47 -6.92 7.49
N THR A 31 -7.18 -7.98 7.89
CA THR A 31 -8.61 -7.89 8.20
C THR A 31 -8.91 -7.02 9.42
N ARG A 32 -7.95 -6.73 10.29
CA ARG A 32 -8.12 -5.77 11.40
C ARG A 32 -8.28 -4.33 10.91
N ARG A 33 -7.88 -4.05 9.65
CA ARG A 33 -7.99 -2.74 8.99
C ARG A 33 -9.16 -2.67 8.00
N VAL A 34 -9.82 -3.80 7.73
CA VAL A 34 -10.99 -3.86 6.85
C VAL A 34 -12.16 -3.14 7.51
N VAL A 35 -12.80 -2.27 6.73
CA VAL A 35 -14.05 -1.58 7.08
C VAL A 35 -15.05 -1.77 5.94
N PRO A 36 -16.36 -1.53 6.18
CA PRO A 36 -17.36 -1.61 5.12
C PRO A 36 -16.96 -0.81 3.88
N GLY A 37 -16.84 -1.50 2.74
CA GLY A 37 -16.42 -0.91 1.47
C GLY A 37 -14.95 -1.18 1.08
N SER A 38 -14.10 -1.69 1.98
CA SER A 38 -12.70 -2.03 1.67
C SER A 38 -12.58 -3.11 0.59
N VAL A 39 -11.45 -3.12 -0.12
CA VAL A 39 -11.03 -4.28 -0.92
C VAL A 39 -10.09 -5.12 -0.07
N PHE A 40 -10.36 -6.41 0.09
CA PHE A 40 -9.43 -7.31 0.75
C PHE A 40 -8.55 -8.04 -0.26
N VAL A 41 -7.25 -8.06 -0.02
CA VAL A 41 -6.27 -8.76 -0.86
C VAL A 41 -5.71 -9.93 -0.06
N ALA A 42 -6.01 -11.15 -0.52
CA ALA A 42 -5.58 -12.38 0.14
C ALA A 42 -4.10 -12.68 -0.17
N VAL A 43 -3.19 -11.94 0.49
CA VAL A 43 -1.74 -12.14 0.38
C VAL A 43 -1.32 -13.34 1.22
N LYS A 44 -0.60 -14.28 0.60
CA LYS A 44 0.06 -15.39 1.29
C LYS A 44 1.56 -15.13 1.33
N ASP A 45 2.10 -14.97 2.52
CA ASP A 45 3.52 -14.79 2.78
C ASP A 45 3.97 -15.62 4.00
N ALA A 46 5.19 -15.41 4.50
CA ALA A 46 5.75 -16.19 5.60
C ALA A 46 5.02 -15.99 6.95
N TYR A 47 4.28 -14.90 7.11
CA TYR A 47 3.62 -14.50 8.36
C TYR A 47 2.09 -14.43 8.23
N HIS A 48 1.57 -14.30 7.02
CA HIS A 48 0.15 -14.16 6.73
C HIS A 48 -0.32 -15.23 5.75
N ASP A 49 -1.44 -15.87 6.12
CA ASP A 49 -2.16 -16.80 5.25
C ASP A 49 -3.48 -16.14 4.81
N GLY A 50 -3.37 -15.08 4.00
CA GLY A 50 -4.50 -14.25 3.54
C GLY A 50 -5.72 -15.03 3.04
N PRO A 51 -5.57 -16.14 2.29
CA PRO A 51 -6.71 -16.97 1.88
C PRO A 51 -7.59 -17.46 3.03
N LYS A 52 -7.01 -17.75 4.21
CA LYS A 52 -7.79 -18.17 5.40
C LYS A 52 -8.67 -17.06 5.98
N TRP A 53 -8.35 -15.81 5.69
CA TRP A 53 -9.02 -14.64 6.26
C TRP A 53 -10.10 -14.04 5.34
N VAL A 54 -10.37 -14.66 4.18
CA VAL A 54 -11.39 -14.18 3.23
C VAL A 54 -12.78 -14.10 3.87
N ALA A 55 -13.18 -15.13 4.62
CA ALA A 55 -14.48 -15.13 5.30
C ALA A 55 -14.61 -13.99 6.33
N ASP A 56 -13.58 -13.80 7.17
CA ASP A 56 -13.51 -12.72 8.16
C ASP A 56 -13.51 -11.33 7.49
N ALA A 57 -12.84 -11.18 6.34
CA ALA A 57 -12.86 -9.93 5.58
C ALA A 57 -14.27 -9.60 5.06
N ILE A 58 -15.00 -10.60 4.54
CA ILE A 58 -16.39 -10.43 4.08
C ILE A 58 -17.28 -10.04 5.26
N GLU A 59 -17.16 -10.72 6.40
CA GLU A 59 -17.93 -10.42 7.61
C GLU A 59 -17.72 -8.99 8.10
N LYS A 60 -16.48 -8.48 8.00
CA LYS A 60 -16.13 -7.09 8.31
C LYS A 60 -16.54 -6.07 7.24
N GLY A 61 -17.16 -6.52 6.15
CA GLY A 61 -17.74 -5.67 5.11
C GLY A 61 -16.81 -5.35 3.95
N ALA A 62 -15.82 -6.19 3.65
CA ALA A 62 -15.08 -6.08 2.40
C ALA A 62 -16.06 -6.12 1.22
N ALA A 63 -16.03 -5.10 0.36
CA ALA A 63 -16.93 -4.98 -0.79
C ALA A 63 -16.41 -5.70 -2.03
N ALA A 64 -15.11 -6.01 -2.08
CA ALA A 64 -14.51 -6.78 -3.16
C ALA A 64 -13.26 -7.53 -2.67
N LEU A 65 -12.85 -8.55 -3.43
CA LEU A 65 -11.69 -9.39 -3.12
C LEU A 65 -10.69 -9.46 -4.28
N ILE A 66 -9.40 -9.52 -3.94
CA ILE A 66 -8.31 -9.88 -4.86
C ILE A 66 -7.65 -11.15 -4.32
N LEU A 67 -7.72 -12.23 -5.09
CA LEU A 67 -7.33 -13.58 -4.68
C LEU A 67 -6.21 -14.14 -5.55
N GLY A 68 -5.42 -15.08 -5.02
CA GLY A 68 -4.41 -15.81 -5.81
C GLY A 68 -4.98 -16.99 -6.59
N GLU A 69 -6.06 -17.56 -6.09
CA GLU A 69 -6.75 -18.74 -6.63
C GLU A 69 -8.26 -18.50 -6.63
N ALA A 70 -8.96 -19.15 -7.55
CA ALA A 70 -10.41 -19.07 -7.60
C ALA A 70 -11.02 -19.72 -6.35
N PRO A 71 -12.06 -19.12 -5.75
CA PRO A 71 -12.71 -19.74 -4.60
C PRO A 71 -13.43 -21.03 -5.02
N GLU A 72 -13.42 -22.03 -4.14
CA GLU A 72 -14.10 -23.32 -4.37
C GLU A 72 -15.64 -23.19 -4.34
N THR A 73 -16.13 -22.13 -3.70
CA THR A 73 -17.56 -21.84 -3.55
C THR A 73 -17.86 -20.42 -4.02
N GLU A 74 -19.13 -20.17 -4.34
CA GLU A 74 -19.57 -18.84 -4.71
C GLU A 74 -19.47 -17.89 -3.50
N LEU A 75 -18.84 -16.73 -3.72
CA LEU A 75 -18.69 -15.69 -2.70
C LEU A 75 -19.72 -14.57 -2.92
N PRO A 76 -20.23 -13.95 -1.85
CA PRO A 76 -21.30 -12.95 -1.94
C PRO A 76 -20.83 -11.57 -2.45
N VAL A 77 -19.53 -11.40 -2.70
CA VAL A 77 -18.92 -10.12 -3.12
C VAL A 77 -18.10 -10.31 -4.40
N PRO A 78 -17.99 -9.27 -5.25
CA PRO A 78 -17.14 -9.33 -6.44
C PRO A 78 -15.70 -9.69 -6.11
N TRP A 79 -15.08 -10.47 -6.98
CA TRP A 79 -13.69 -10.91 -6.79
C TRP A 79 -12.95 -11.02 -8.11
N VAL A 80 -11.63 -10.91 -8.03
CA VAL A 80 -10.71 -11.19 -9.13
C VAL A 80 -9.60 -12.12 -8.68
N VAL A 81 -9.10 -12.94 -9.60
CA VAL A 81 -7.96 -13.82 -9.40
C VAL A 81 -6.77 -13.26 -10.15
N VAL A 82 -5.63 -13.13 -9.46
CA VAL A 82 -4.37 -12.58 -9.98
C VAL A 82 -3.23 -13.55 -9.70
N PRO A 83 -2.16 -13.54 -10.53
CA PRO A 83 -1.02 -14.44 -10.32
C PRO A 83 -0.26 -14.19 -9.01
N HIS A 84 -0.18 -12.92 -8.59
CA HIS A 84 0.64 -12.48 -7.46
C HIS A 84 -0.13 -11.47 -6.60
N PRO A 85 -0.86 -11.92 -5.56
CA PRO A 85 -1.66 -11.02 -4.71
C PRO A 85 -0.85 -9.92 -4.02
N GLY A 86 0.40 -10.19 -3.59
CA GLY A 86 1.26 -9.17 -3.00
C GLY A 86 1.60 -8.02 -3.98
N HIS A 87 1.96 -8.36 -5.21
CA HIS A 87 2.15 -7.35 -6.27
C HIS A 87 0.84 -6.62 -6.59
N ALA A 88 -0.29 -7.34 -6.60
CA ALA A 88 -1.60 -6.74 -6.80
C ALA A 88 -1.97 -5.74 -5.70
N LEU A 89 -1.64 -6.02 -4.43
CA LEU A 89 -1.81 -5.07 -3.33
C LEU A 89 -1.04 -3.77 -3.59
N ALA A 90 0.23 -3.87 -4.02
CA ALA A 90 1.06 -2.71 -4.32
C ALA A 90 0.48 -1.84 -5.43
N VAL A 91 0.15 -2.44 -6.58
CA VAL A 91 -0.40 -1.74 -7.74
C VAL A 91 -1.79 -1.17 -7.44
N ALA A 92 -2.67 -1.96 -6.81
CA ALA A 92 -4.02 -1.51 -6.49
C ALA A 92 -4.01 -0.35 -5.48
N SER A 93 -3.10 -0.37 -4.50
CA SER A 93 -2.91 0.74 -3.56
C SER A 93 -2.42 2.00 -4.27
N ALA A 94 -1.43 1.88 -5.16
CA ALA A 94 -0.93 3.00 -5.94
C ALA A 94 -2.04 3.59 -6.84
N ASN A 95 -2.79 2.75 -7.56
CA ASN A 95 -3.92 3.19 -8.38
C ASN A 95 -5.02 3.85 -7.54
N PHE A 96 -5.34 3.28 -6.37
CA PHE A 96 -6.33 3.85 -5.46
C PHE A 96 -5.94 5.27 -5.01
N HIS A 97 -4.67 5.50 -4.70
CA HIS A 97 -4.15 6.81 -4.30
C HIS A 97 -3.72 7.71 -5.47
N GLY A 98 -3.92 7.28 -6.72
CA GLY A 98 -3.65 8.09 -7.91
C GLY A 98 -2.16 8.24 -8.22
N ASN A 99 -1.39 7.17 -7.97
CA ASN A 99 0.04 7.03 -8.25
C ASN A 99 0.88 8.18 -7.65
N PRO A 100 0.87 8.38 -6.31
CA PRO A 100 1.57 9.50 -5.67
C PRO A 100 3.07 9.48 -5.91
N THR A 101 3.68 8.29 -6.05
CA THR A 101 5.11 8.13 -6.38
C THR A 101 5.50 8.65 -7.76
N ARG A 102 4.54 8.93 -8.66
CA ARG A 102 4.80 9.59 -9.95
C ARG A 102 4.77 11.12 -9.87
N LYS A 103 4.44 11.67 -8.70
CA LYS A 103 4.21 13.11 -8.48
C LYS A 103 5.18 13.74 -7.48
N LEU A 104 6.11 12.94 -6.95
CA LEU A 104 7.16 13.34 -6.03
C LEU A 104 8.43 12.54 -6.32
N ASP A 105 9.59 13.14 -6.04
CA ASP A 105 10.89 12.48 -6.13
C ASP A 105 11.04 11.52 -4.94
N LEU A 106 11.13 10.21 -5.19
CA LEU A 106 11.29 9.20 -4.13
C LEU A 106 12.70 8.62 -4.12
N ILE A 107 13.42 8.80 -3.01
CA ILE A 107 14.80 8.31 -2.82
C ILE A 107 14.76 7.13 -1.85
N GLY A 108 15.03 5.92 -2.35
CA GLY A 108 15.11 4.70 -1.54
C GLY A 108 16.54 4.36 -1.14
N ILE A 109 16.78 4.14 0.16
CA ILE A 109 18.10 3.74 0.70
C ILE A 109 18.00 2.32 1.25
N THR A 110 18.76 1.40 0.64
CA THR A 110 18.90 0.02 1.10
C THR A 110 20.33 -0.28 1.57
N GLY A 111 20.54 -1.43 2.20
CA GLY A 111 21.85 -1.88 2.72
C GLY A 111 21.79 -2.41 4.15
N THR A 112 22.80 -3.17 4.54
CA THR A 112 22.88 -3.80 5.87
C THR A 112 22.99 -2.75 6.98
N SER A 113 23.77 -1.69 6.76
CA SER A 113 24.04 -0.63 7.74
C SER A 113 23.96 0.75 7.09
N GLY A 114 23.67 1.78 7.89
CA GLY A 114 23.70 3.18 7.43
C GLY A 114 22.45 3.69 6.73
N LYS A 115 21.40 2.86 6.51
CA LYS A 115 20.13 3.30 5.90
C LYS A 115 19.54 4.52 6.61
N THR A 116 19.38 4.44 7.93
CA THR A 116 18.82 5.51 8.76
C THR A 116 19.66 6.77 8.70
N THR A 117 20.98 6.66 8.91
CA THR A 117 21.88 7.82 8.89
C THR A 117 21.87 8.50 7.52
N THR A 118 21.98 7.74 6.43
CA THR A 118 21.99 8.27 5.07
C THR A 118 20.64 8.90 4.72
N ALA A 119 19.52 8.25 5.06
CA ALA A 119 18.19 8.80 4.82
C ALA A 119 17.97 10.13 5.57
N ALA A 120 18.39 10.20 6.83
CA ALA A 120 18.31 11.41 7.65
C ALA A 120 19.20 12.54 7.10
N LEU A 121 20.44 12.23 6.67
CA LEU A 121 21.34 13.22 6.09
C LEU A 121 20.80 13.78 4.77
N ILE A 122 20.27 12.93 3.88
CA ILE A 122 19.66 13.37 2.62
C ILE A 122 18.44 14.26 2.91
N HIS A 123 17.57 13.84 3.83
CA HIS A 123 16.39 14.64 4.23
C HIS A 123 16.79 16.02 4.79
N ALA A 124 17.80 16.08 5.66
CA ALA A 124 18.31 17.34 6.21
C ALA A 124 18.89 18.26 5.12
N ILE A 125 19.65 17.71 4.16
CA ILE A 125 20.19 18.46 3.02
C ILE A 125 19.06 19.03 2.17
N LEU A 126 18.06 18.21 1.80
CA LEU A 126 16.93 18.64 0.98
C LEU A 126 16.12 19.74 1.68
N THR A 127 15.81 19.57 2.96
CA THR A 127 15.07 20.55 3.75
C THR A 127 15.84 21.87 3.87
N THR A 128 17.16 21.80 4.13
CA THR A 128 18.04 23.00 4.20
C THR A 128 18.12 23.72 2.86
N ALA A 129 18.06 22.99 1.75
CA ALA A 129 18.00 23.53 0.39
C ALA A 129 16.61 24.09 0.01
N GLY A 130 15.64 24.12 0.94
CA GLY A 130 14.30 24.68 0.73
C GLY A 130 13.32 23.75 0.03
N ARG A 131 13.61 22.45 -0.09
CA ARG A 131 12.66 21.45 -0.61
C ARG A 131 11.63 21.09 0.45
N ASN A 132 10.40 20.81 0.03
CA ASN A 132 9.38 20.25 0.89
C ASN A 132 9.60 18.73 0.99
N ALA A 133 10.51 18.33 1.87
CA ALA A 133 10.98 16.95 1.97
C ALA A 133 10.34 16.17 3.13
N GLY A 134 9.86 14.96 2.86
CA GLY A 134 9.43 13.98 3.85
C GLY A 134 10.45 12.86 4.09
N LEU A 135 10.37 12.21 5.24
CA LEU A 135 11.27 11.13 5.65
C LEU A 135 10.48 9.91 6.14
N PHE A 136 10.72 8.75 5.54
CA PHE A 136 10.39 7.45 6.12
C PHE A 136 11.65 6.83 6.72
N GLY A 137 11.62 6.52 8.01
CA GLY A 137 12.77 5.96 8.70
C GLY A 137 12.40 5.19 9.96
N THR A 138 13.28 4.28 10.35
CA THR A 138 13.08 3.37 11.49
C THR A 138 12.82 4.13 12.80
N THR A 139 13.48 5.26 13.00
CA THR A 139 13.41 6.03 14.26
C THR A 139 12.20 6.96 14.33
N VAL A 140 11.73 7.46 13.19
CA VAL A 140 10.67 8.50 13.12
C VAL A 140 9.35 7.98 12.57
N GLY A 141 9.34 6.76 12.00
CA GLY A 141 8.21 6.24 11.23
C GLY A 141 8.11 6.95 9.88
N ALA A 142 7.12 7.84 9.75
CA ALA A 142 6.97 8.73 8.61
C ALA A 142 6.80 10.18 9.08
N GLU A 143 7.67 11.09 8.68
CA GLU A 143 7.63 12.50 9.09
C GLU A 143 7.59 13.44 7.89
N PHE A 144 6.69 14.43 7.95
CA PHE A 144 6.66 15.54 6.99
C PHE A 144 6.13 16.82 7.63
N ALA A 145 6.85 17.93 7.42
CA ALA A 145 6.52 19.26 7.93
C ALA A 145 6.25 19.29 9.44
N GLY A 146 7.16 18.68 10.23
CA GLY A 146 7.09 18.64 11.69
C GLY A 146 5.98 17.74 12.27
N LYS A 147 5.30 16.94 11.43
CA LYS A 147 4.31 15.96 11.85
C LYS A 147 4.83 14.54 11.60
N ALA A 148 5.07 13.81 12.67
CA ALA A 148 5.40 12.39 12.63
C ALA A 148 4.14 11.53 12.72
N VAL A 149 4.12 10.47 11.91
CA VAL A 149 3.12 9.40 11.90
C VAL A 149 3.87 8.13 12.29
N LYS A 150 3.38 7.47 13.35
CA LYS A 150 3.91 6.16 13.73
C LYS A 150 3.50 5.14 12.67
N THR A 151 4.48 4.53 12.02
CA THR A 151 4.29 3.38 11.15
C THR A 151 4.55 2.10 11.95
N GLY A 152 3.81 1.03 11.68
CA GLY A 152 3.98 -0.24 12.40
C GLY A 152 5.29 -0.98 12.05
N LEU A 153 5.91 -0.63 10.92
CA LEU A 153 7.13 -1.22 10.38
C LEU A 153 8.10 -0.12 9.93
N THR A 154 9.39 -0.46 9.80
CA THR A 154 10.42 0.40 9.19
C THR A 154 10.08 0.80 7.76
N THR A 155 9.52 -0.14 6.99
CA THR A 155 8.96 0.10 5.66
C THR A 155 7.46 -0.21 5.74
N PRO A 156 6.57 0.80 5.65
CA PRO A 156 5.14 0.56 5.72
C PRO A 156 4.67 -0.36 4.60
N GLU A 157 3.61 -1.12 4.86
CA GLU A 157 2.97 -1.89 3.79
C GLU A 157 2.42 -0.98 2.69
N SER A 158 2.23 -1.56 1.50
CA SER A 158 1.83 -0.82 0.30
C SER A 158 0.60 0.09 0.49
N PRO A 159 -0.51 -0.33 1.14
CA PRO A 159 -1.65 0.56 1.34
C PRO A 159 -1.31 1.81 2.15
N GLU A 160 -0.57 1.63 3.25
CA GLU A 160 -0.21 2.71 4.16
C GLU A 160 0.82 3.64 3.54
N LEU A 161 1.85 3.09 2.89
CA LEU A 161 2.86 3.88 2.17
C LEU A 161 2.21 4.78 1.12
N GLN A 162 1.34 4.22 0.26
CA GLN A 162 0.68 4.98 -0.80
C GLN A 162 -0.29 6.04 -0.23
N ALA A 163 -0.97 5.75 0.88
CA ALA A 163 -1.83 6.71 1.56
C ALA A 163 -1.04 7.91 2.12
N ILE A 164 0.09 7.64 2.81
CA ILE A 164 0.94 8.68 3.39
C ILE A 164 1.53 9.55 2.28
N LEU A 165 2.09 8.95 1.21
CA LEU A 165 2.66 9.69 0.09
C LEU A 165 1.63 10.57 -0.62
N ALA A 166 0.37 10.10 -0.74
CA ALA A 166 -0.70 10.91 -1.31
C ALA A 166 -1.09 12.10 -0.42
N ASP A 167 -1.16 11.91 0.90
CA ASP A 167 -1.37 13.01 1.85
C ASP A 167 -0.24 14.03 1.76
N TRP A 168 1.00 13.57 1.77
CA TRP A 168 2.17 14.44 1.69
C TRP A 168 2.19 15.25 0.41
N HIS A 169 1.95 14.62 -0.74
CA HIS A 169 1.84 15.32 -2.01
C HIS A 169 0.73 16.38 -1.99
N ALA A 170 -0.45 16.06 -1.46
CA ALA A 170 -1.55 17.02 -1.32
C ALA A 170 -1.19 18.22 -0.41
N ARG A 171 -0.26 18.03 0.52
CA ARG A 171 0.29 19.06 1.41
C ARG A 171 1.52 19.76 0.85
N GLY A 172 1.88 19.51 -0.41
CA GLY A 172 2.98 20.18 -1.11
C GLY A 172 4.35 19.53 -0.96
N CYS A 173 4.43 18.28 -0.48
CA CYS A 173 5.66 17.50 -0.49
C CYS A 173 6.10 17.24 -1.94
N ASP A 174 7.35 17.57 -2.23
CA ASP A 174 7.96 17.38 -3.55
C ASP A 174 8.97 16.22 -3.58
N THR A 175 9.52 15.84 -2.42
CA THR A 175 10.54 14.79 -2.30
C THR A 175 10.32 13.98 -1.05
N ALA A 176 10.49 12.66 -1.13
CA ALA A 176 10.53 11.80 0.05
C ALA A 176 11.78 10.94 0.04
N THR A 177 12.43 10.82 1.19
CA THR A 177 13.52 9.89 1.43
C THR A 177 13.01 8.72 2.25
N MET A 178 13.35 7.49 1.89
CA MET A 178 12.87 6.31 2.60
C MET A 178 13.93 5.24 2.80
N GLU A 179 13.94 4.66 4.00
CA GLU A 179 14.62 3.40 4.26
C GLU A 179 13.89 2.23 3.59
N VAL A 180 14.60 1.48 2.76
CA VAL A 180 14.10 0.29 2.07
C VAL A 180 14.80 -0.92 2.66
N SER A 181 14.09 -1.65 3.53
CA SER A 181 14.61 -2.90 4.09
C SER A 181 14.62 -4.01 3.04
N SER A 182 15.54 -4.98 3.17
CA SER A 182 15.56 -6.16 2.29
C SER A 182 14.23 -6.94 2.35
N HIS A 183 13.58 -6.97 3.52
CA HIS A 183 12.24 -7.53 3.71
C HIS A 183 11.16 -6.77 2.94
N GLY A 184 11.35 -5.48 2.65
CA GLY A 184 10.42 -4.70 1.81
C GLY A 184 10.65 -4.86 0.30
N ILE A 185 11.71 -5.55 -0.12
CA ILE A 185 12.05 -5.82 -1.53
C ILE A 185 11.79 -7.29 -1.90
N ALA A 186 12.01 -8.21 -0.96
CA ALA A 186 11.81 -9.65 -1.12
C ALA A 186 10.32 -10.03 -1.20
#